data_AF-A0A8S3XA69-F1
#
_entry.id   AF-A0A8S3XA69-F1
#
_cell.length_a   1.000
_cell.length_b   1.000
_cell.length_c   1.000
_cell.angle_alpha   90.00
_cell.angle_beta   90.00
_cell.angle_gamma   90.00
#
_symmetry.space_group_name_H-M   'P 1'
#
loop_
_entity.id
_entity.type
_entity.pdbx_description
1 polymer ?
#
loop_
_entity_poly.entity_id
_entity_poly.type
_entity_poly.pdbx_seq_one_letter_code
_entity_poly.pdbx_strand_id
1 'polypeptide(L)'
;MAVSGNEIKLKTLYAKRDVLLSRIQYIFDLKAISSANITGLEQFLDKFVASVTALKNLKFNDLTDVVFLHIALKKLDSDTVCAFEMEHRCSELPSFDSLASFVRDQIKVIQRSSNVKQKVKKCVDRRQISSTRTAGSLTYVSAAPT
;
A
#
# COMPACT_ATOMS: atom_id res chain seq x y z
N MET A 1 25.39 -14.23 28.46
CA MET A 1 24.60 -14.45 27.23
C MET A 1 23.25 -13.78 27.41
N ALA A 2 23.06 -12.56 26.89
CA ALA A 2 21.85 -11.77 27.05
C ALA A 2 21.07 -11.75 25.73
N VAL A 3 20.52 -12.89 25.34
CA VAL A 3 19.54 -13.02 24.25
C VAL A 3 18.34 -13.71 24.86
N SER A 4 17.30 -12.97 25.27
CA SER A 4 16.04 -13.62 25.63
C SER A 4 14.84 -12.70 25.82
N GLY A 5 15.00 -11.54 26.46
CA GLY A 5 13.84 -10.75 26.89
C GLY A 5 13.00 -10.16 25.75
N ASN A 6 13.65 -9.62 24.72
CA ASN A 6 12.96 -8.91 23.64
C ASN A 6 12.43 -9.83 22.54
N GLU A 7 13.12 -10.93 22.22
CA GLU A 7 12.65 -11.89 21.21
C GLU A 7 11.40 -12.65 21.68
N ILE A 8 11.33 -13.03 22.96
CA ILE A 8 10.17 -13.74 23.50
C ILE A 8 8.93 -12.84 23.48
N LYS A 9 9.08 -11.57 23.89
CA LYS A 9 8.00 -10.57 23.76
C LYS A 9 7.54 -10.46 22.31
N LEU A 10 8.47 -10.24 21.38
CA LEU A 10 8.14 -10.04 19.97
C LEU A 10 7.37 -11.24 19.38
N LYS A 11 7.80 -12.48 19.66
CA LYS A 11 7.12 -13.71 19.20
C LYS A 11 5.70 -13.83 19.76
N THR A 12 5.49 -13.54 21.04
CA THR A 12 4.17 -13.57 21.66
C THR A 12 3.23 -12.50 21.08
N LEU A 13 3.76 -11.35 20.68
CA LEU A 13 2.97 -10.26 20.09
C LEU A 13 2.47 -10.58 18.68
N TYR A 14 3.34 -11.12 17.81
CA TYR A 14 2.91 -11.56 16.47
C TYR A 14 1.81 -12.63 16.54
N ALA A 15 1.95 -13.60 17.43
CA ALA A 15 0.94 -14.64 17.59
C ALA A 15 -0.44 -14.08 17.97
N LYS A 16 -0.48 -13.08 18.86
CA LYS A 16 -1.74 -12.41 19.23
C LYS A 16 -2.35 -11.65 18.05
N ARG A 17 -1.52 -10.93 17.28
CA ARG A 17 -1.95 -10.20 16.09
C ARG A 17 -2.54 -11.15 15.06
N ASP A 18 -1.90 -12.27 14.76
CA ASP A 18 -2.38 -13.21 13.74
C ASP A 18 -3.71 -13.86 14.14
N VAL A 19 -3.87 -14.23 15.42
CA VAL A 19 -5.15 -14.73 15.96
C VAL A 19 -6.25 -13.67 15.85
N LEU A 20 -5.92 -12.41 16.15
CA LEU A 20 -6.86 -11.31 16.05
C LEU A 20 -7.32 -11.08 14.61
N LEU A 21 -6.37 -10.91 13.68
CA LEU A 21 -6.64 -10.63 12.26
C LEU A 21 -7.37 -11.80 11.60
N SER A 22 -7.00 -13.06 11.90
CA SER A 22 -7.70 -14.24 11.38
C SER A 22 -9.13 -14.34 11.90
N ARG A 23 -9.39 -13.99 13.17
CA ARG A 23 -10.74 -13.96 13.72
C ARG A 23 -11.59 -12.84 13.11
N ILE A 24 -11.02 -11.66 12.91
CA ILE A 24 -11.70 -10.55 12.22
C ILE A 24 -12.03 -10.99 10.79
N GLN A 25 -11.08 -11.58 10.09
CA GLN A 25 -11.28 -12.10 8.73
C GLN A 25 -12.40 -13.14 8.68
N TYR A 26 -12.43 -14.07 9.63
CA TYR A 26 -13.49 -15.06 9.74
C TYR A 26 -14.88 -14.40 9.85
N ILE A 27 -15.01 -13.35 10.67
CA ILE A 27 -16.28 -12.60 10.82
C ILE A 27 -16.68 -11.95 9.50
N PHE A 28 -15.74 -11.36 8.76
CA PHE A 28 -16.01 -10.75 7.45
C PHE A 28 -16.40 -11.77 6.38
N ASP A 29 -15.88 -12.99 6.47
CA ASP A 29 -16.17 -14.08 5.52
C ASP A 29 -17.43 -14.87 5.90
N LEU A 30 -18.08 -14.57 7.02
CA LEU A 30 -19.36 -15.19 7.39
C LEU A 30 -20.42 -14.89 6.33
N LYS A 31 -20.94 -15.96 5.73
CA LYS A 31 -21.97 -15.86 4.71
C LYS A 31 -23.27 -15.33 5.30
N ALA A 32 -23.88 -14.37 4.60
CA ALA A 32 -25.21 -13.88 4.92
C ALA A 32 -26.23 -15.02 4.91
N ILE A 33 -27.16 -14.99 5.86
CA ILE A 33 -28.25 -15.96 5.95
C ILE A 33 -29.21 -15.68 4.78
N SER A 34 -29.41 -16.68 3.92
CA SER A 34 -30.23 -16.53 2.70
C SER A 34 -31.73 -16.72 2.95
N SER A 35 -32.11 -17.40 4.03
CA SER A 35 -33.51 -17.62 4.41
C SER A 35 -33.61 -17.75 5.92
N ALA A 36 -34.65 -17.14 6.51
CA ALA A 36 -34.90 -17.21 7.94
C ALA A 36 -35.36 -18.63 8.32
N ASN A 37 -34.39 -19.50 8.61
CA ASN A 37 -34.59 -20.83 9.16
C ASN A 37 -33.95 -20.88 10.56
N ILE A 38 -34.63 -21.54 11.51
CA ILE A 38 -34.22 -21.67 12.92
C ILE A 38 -32.78 -22.20 13.00
N THR A 39 -32.48 -23.28 12.29
CA THR A 39 -31.14 -23.90 12.29
C THR A 39 -30.06 -22.95 11.74
N GLY A 40 -30.40 -22.12 10.75
CA GLY A 40 -29.47 -21.14 10.19
C GLY A 40 -29.18 -19.98 11.15
N LEU A 41 -30.20 -19.55 11.89
CA LEU A 41 -30.08 -18.51 12.92
C LEU A 41 -29.28 -19.01 14.13
N GLU A 42 -29.51 -20.25 14.58
CA GLU A 42 -28.74 -20.89 15.66
C GLU A 42 -27.26 -21.02 15.28
N GLN A 43 -26.96 -21.55 14.09
CA GLN A 43 -25.58 -21.67 13.62
C GLN A 43 -24.88 -20.31 13.46
N PHE A 44 -25.61 -19.29 12.98
CA PHE A 44 -25.09 -17.94 12.92
C PHE A 44 -24.80 -17.40 14.31
N LEU A 45 -25.74 -17.55 15.25
CA LEU A 45 -25.58 -17.10 16.63
C LEU A 45 -24.36 -17.77 17.25
N ASP A 46 -24.22 -19.09 17.16
CA ASP A 46 -23.09 -19.83 17.70
C ASP A 46 -21.77 -19.34 17.13
N LYS A 47 -21.65 -19.23 15.80
CA LYS A 47 -20.41 -18.83 15.13
C LYS A 47 -20.06 -17.37 15.37
N PHE A 48 -21.04 -16.47 15.29
CA PHE A 48 -20.83 -15.04 15.44
C PHE A 48 -20.57 -14.68 16.90
N VAL A 49 -21.36 -15.19 17.85
CA VAL A 49 -21.17 -14.94 19.29
C VAL A 49 -19.86 -15.55 19.77
N ALA A 50 -19.50 -16.77 19.35
CA ALA A 50 -18.20 -17.35 19.71
C ALA A 50 -17.04 -16.49 19.17
N SER A 51 -17.18 -15.96 17.96
CA SER A 51 -16.17 -15.09 17.34
C SER A 51 -16.02 -13.76 18.06
N VAL A 52 -17.13 -13.09 18.37
CA VAL A 52 -17.14 -11.82 19.12
C VAL A 52 -16.64 -12.03 20.55
N THR A 53 -17.01 -13.13 21.20
CA THR A 53 -16.55 -13.47 22.55
C THR A 53 -15.04 -13.71 22.57
N ALA A 54 -14.51 -14.43 21.57
CA ALA A 54 -13.07 -14.58 21.40
C ALA A 54 -12.39 -13.22 21.27
N LEU A 55 -12.87 -12.32 20.41
CA LEU A 55 -12.31 -10.96 20.25
C LEU A 55 -12.32 -10.16 21.57
N LYS A 56 -13.42 -10.21 22.32
CA LYS A 56 -13.53 -9.55 23.63
C LYS A 56 -12.52 -10.10 24.65
N ASN A 57 -12.28 -11.42 24.61
CA ASN A 57 -11.33 -12.07 25.51
C ASN A 57 -9.87 -11.70 25.21
N LEU A 58 -9.54 -11.25 23.99
CA LEU A 58 -8.19 -10.79 23.65
C LEU A 58 -7.82 -9.44 24.34
N LYS A 59 -8.78 -8.73 24.94
CA LYS A 59 -8.57 -7.51 25.75
C LYS A 59 -7.66 -6.45 25.08
N PHE A 60 -7.88 -6.19 23.79
CA PHE A 60 -7.25 -5.04 23.13
C PHE A 60 -7.96 -3.76 23.55
N ASN A 61 -7.19 -2.72 23.88
CA ASN A 61 -7.74 -1.40 24.24
C ASN A 61 -8.52 -0.79 23.07
N ASP A 62 -7.98 -0.90 21.84
CA ASP A 62 -8.50 -0.21 20.67
C ASP A 62 -8.94 -1.18 19.56
N LEU A 63 -9.80 -2.15 19.89
CA LEU A 63 -10.28 -3.15 18.91
C LEU A 63 -10.86 -2.52 17.63
N THR A 64 -11.60 -1.43 17.78
CA THR A 64 -12.20 -0.67 16.66
C THR A 64 -11.13 -0.17 15.70
N ASP A 65 -10.01 0.32 16.23
CA ASP A 65 -8.90 0.82 15.43
C ASP A 65 -8.26 -0.30 14.62
N VAL A 66 -8.09 -1.47 15.23
CA VAL A 66 -7.59 -2.67 14.54
C VAL A 66 -8.52 -3.12 13.42
N VAL A 67 -9.83 -3.04 13.63
CA VAL A 67 -10.81 -3.40 12.60
C VAL A 67 -10.71 -2.43 11.42
N PHE A 68 -10.61 -1.12 11.65
CA PHE A 68 -10.43 -0.15 10.57
C PHE A 68 -9.11 -0.33 9.84
N LEU A 69 -8.02 -0.58 10.57
CA LEU A 69 -6.74 -0.92 9.99
C LEU A 69 -6.84 -2.15 9.08
N HIS A 70 -7.43 -3.25 9.55
CA HIS A 70 -7.58 -4.48 8.78
C HIS A 70 -8.38 -4.26 7.49
N ILE A 71 -9.48 -3.51 7.57
CA ILE A 71 -10.28 -3.15 6.40
C ILE A 71 -9.43 -2.33 5.41
N ALA A 72 -8.71 -1.32 5.89
CA ALA A 72 -7.90 -0.45 5.05
C ALA A 72 -6.75 -1.23 4.36
N LEU A 73 -6.04 -2.09 5.10
CA LEU A 73 -5.00 -2.96 4.54
C LEU A 73 -5.54 -3.88 3.44
N LYS A 74 -6.76 -4.40 3.59
CA LYS A 74 -7.43 -5.21 2.55
C LYS A 74 -7.85 -4.43 1.31
N LYS A 75 -7.86 -3.10 1.36
CA LYS A 75 -8.24 -2.23 0.23
C LYS A 75 -7.05 -1.56 -0.45
N LEU A 76 -5.88 -1.58 0.18
CA LEU A 76 -4.64 -1.09 -0.40
C LEU A 76 -4.02 -2.13 -1.34
N ASP A 77 -3.12 -1.67 -2.21
CA ASP A 77 -2.31 -2.53 -3.06
C ASP A 77 -1.25 -3.28 -2.23
N SER A 78 -0.82 -4.44 -2.74
CA SER A 78 0.13 -5.32 -2.06
C SER A 78 1.45 -4.62 -1.73
N ASP A 79 1.90 -3.70 -2.59
CA ASP A 79 3.20 -3.06 -2.45
C ASP A 79 3.18 -2.04 -1.32
N THR A 80 2.10 -1.23 -1.24
CA THR A 80 1.88 -0.30 -0.12
C THR A 80 1.71 -1.03 1.21
N VAL A 81 0.99 -2.16 1.23
CA VAL A 81 0.83 -2.99 2.44
C VAL A 81 2.17 -3.57 2.88
N CYS A 82 2.95 -4.14 1.96
CA CYS A 82 4.27 -4.69 2.24
C CYS A 82 5.21 -3.63 2.83
N ALA A 83 5.24 -2.43 2.24
CA ALA A 83 6.04 -1.33 2.74
C ALA A 83 5.61 -0.88 4.15
N PHE A 84 4.30 -0.80 4.40
CA PHE A 84 3.76 -0.46 5.72
C PHE A 84 4.13 -1.50 6.79
N GLU A 85 4.00 -2.79 6.47
CA GLU A 85 4.38 -3.88 7.38
C GLU A 85 5.89 -3.90 7.65
N MET A 86 6.70 -3.55 6.66
CA MET A 86 8.15 -3.50 6.80
C MET A 86 8.58 -2.36 7.74
N GLU A 87 7.92 -1.20 7.68
CA GLU A 87 8.15 -0.08 8.57
C GLU A 87 7.67 -0.34 10.01
N HIS A 88 6.55 -1.06 10.17
CA HIS A 88 5.94 -1.31 11.48
C HIS A 88 6.26 -2.69 12.07
N ARG A 89 7.28 -3.37 11.52
CA ARG A 89 7.65 -4.74 11.89
C ARG A 89 7.88 -4.90 13.39
N CYS A 90 8.47 -3.93 14.07
CA CYS A 90 8.80 -4.04 15.49
C CYS A 90 7.74 -3.49 16.45
N SER A 91 6.59 -3.02 15.94
CA SER A 91 5.53 -2.41 16.75
C SER A 91 4.44 -3.41 17.15
N GLU A 92 3.84 -3.21 18.32
CA GLU A 92 2.91 -4.16 18.96
C GLU A 92 1.56 -4.27 18.22
N LEU A 93 1.15 -3.19 17.55
CA LEU A 93 0.17 -3.14 16.46
C LEU A 93 0.16 -1.69 15.97
N PRO A 94 0.35 -1.40 14.68
CA PRO A 94 0.23 -0.01 14.23
C PRO A 94 -1.22 0.44 14.28
N SER A 95 -1.44 1.70 14.64
CA SER A 95 -2.78 2.29 14.68
C SER A 95 -3.29 2.65 13.29
N PHE A 96 -4.59 2.89 13.14
CA PHE A 96 -5.13 3.44 11.90
C PHE A 96 -4.52 4.81 11.56
N ASP A 97 -4.25 5.64 12.56
CA ASP A 97 -3.59 6.94 12.37
C ASP A 97 -2.17 6.80 11.84
N SER A 98 -1.45 5.75 12.26
CA SER A 98 -0.14 5.38 11.72
C SER A 98 -0.24 5.03 10.24
N LEU A 99 -1.25 4.23 9.84
CA LEU A 99 -1.51 3.91 8.44
C LEU A 99 -1.87 5.14 7.63
N ALA A 100 -2.76 6.00 8.15
CA ALA A 100 -3.17 7.22 7.46
C ALA A 100 -1.98 8.17 7.24
N SER A 101 -1.10 8.30 8.22
CA SER A 101 0.12 9.10 8.11
C SER A 101 1.09 8.50 7.09
N PHE A 102 1.32 7.19 7.15
CA PHE A 102 2.16 6.46 6.19
C PHE A 102 1.67 6.63 4.75
N VAL A 103 0.37 6.45 4.49
CA VAL A 103 -0.20 6.59 3.14
C VAL A 103 -0.05 8.04 2.64
N ARG A 104 -0.26 9.03 3.51
CA ARG A 104 -0.02 10.45 3.14
C ARG A 104 1.43 10.70 2.75
N ASP A 105 2.38 10.07 3.43
CA ASP A 105 3.80 10.22 3.11
C ASP A 105 4.17 9.49 1.81
N GLN A 106 3.61 8.30 1.57
CA GLN A 106 3.78 7.61 0.30
C GLN A 106 3.24 8.42 -0.89
N ILE A 107 2.10 9.11 -0.74
CA ILE A 107 1.58 10.03 -1.77
C ILE A 107 2.62 11.13 -2.07
N LYS A 108 3.21 11.76 -1.05
CA LYS A 108 4.24 12.81 -1.24
C LYS A 108 5.49 12.25 -1.93
N VAL A 109 5.92 11.05 -1.56
CA VAL A 109 7.09 10.38 -2.17
C VAL A 109 6.85 10.11 -3.65
N ILE A 110 5.68 9.57 -4.01
CA ILE A 110 5.30 9.31 -5.40
C ILE A 110 5.26 10.63 -6.20
N GLN A 111 4.64 11.68 -5.66
CA GLN A 111 4.56 12.99 -6.30
C GLN A 111 5.94 13.61 -6.56
N ARG A 112 6.88 13.52 -5.60
CA ARG A 112 8.24 14.01 -5.80
C ARG A 112 8.97 13.20 -6.86
N SER A 113 8.82 11.88 -6.82
CA SER A 113 9.50 10.95 -7.73
C SER A 113 8.99 11.06 -9.17
N SER A 114 7.70 11.34 -9.38
CA SER A 114 7.12 11.57 -10.71
C SER A 114 7.58 12.90 -11.32
N ASN A 115 7.69 13.96 -10.51
CA ASN A 115 8.21 15.27 -10.94
C ASN A 115 9.68 15.22 -11.37
N VAL A 116 10.50 14.36 -10.74
CA VAL A 116 11.90 14.13 -11.16
C VAL A 116 11.97 13.48 -12.55
N LYS A 117 11.07 12.53 -12.87
CA LYS A 117 11.04 11.88 -14.19
C LYS A 117 10.65 12.86 -15.32
N GLN A 118 9.88 13.90 -15.03
CA GLN A 118 9.48 14.90 -16.04
C GLN A 118 10.57 15.92 -16.37
N LYS A 119 11.45 16.29 -15.42
CA LYS A 119 12.53 17.25 -15.69
C LYS A 119 13.61 16.71 -16.63
N VAL A 120 13.85 15.40 -16.65
CA VAL A 120 14.89 14.79 -17.50
C VAL A 120 14.50 14.77 -18.98
N LYS A 121 13.19 14.72 -19.31
CA LYS A 121 12.73 14.71 -20.71
C LYS A 121 12.78 16.08 -21.41
N LYS A 122 12.97 17.19 -20.69
CA LYS A 122 12.91 18.55 -21.26
C LYS A 122 14.25 19.13 -21.71
N CYS A 123 15.37 18.40 -21.59
CA CYS A 123 16.70 18.88 -21.99
C CYS A 123 17.24 18.26 -23.30
N VAL A 124 16.44 17.48 -24.02
CA VAL A 124 16.85 16.84 -25.28
C VAL A 124 16.08 17.43 -26.46
N ASP A 125 16.09 18.75 -26.64
CA ASP A 125 15.93 19.35 -27.99
C ASP A 125 16.28 20.85 -28.01
N ARG A 126 17.57 21.19 -28.08
CA ARG A 126 18.02 22.53 -28.48
C ARG A 126 19.44 22.51 -29.04
N ARG A 127 19.62 21.84 -30.18
CA ARG A 127 20.75 22.13 -31.08
C ARG A 127 20.32 21.93 -32.52
N GLN A 128 19.88 23.01 -33.17
CA GLN A 128 20.38 23.39 -34.49
C GLN A 128 20.44 24.92 -34.55
N ILE A 129 21.62 25.44 -34.17
CA ILE A 129 22.01 26.82 -34.48
C ILE A 129 22.50 26.79 -35.92
N SER A 130 21.76 27.52 -36.75
CA SER A 130 22.13 27.98 -38.09
C SER A 130 23.55 28.56 -38.10
N SER A 131 24.45 27.95 -38.86
CA SER A 131 25.77 28.48 -39.16
C SER A 131 26.27 27.88 -40.47
N THR A 132 26.03 28.56 -41.59
CA THR A 132 26.99 28.59 -42.69
C THR A 132 27.03 29.99 -43.30
N ARG A 133 28.27 30.49 -43.41
CA ARG A 133 28.65 31.84 -43.77
C ARG A 133 28.60 32.05 -45.28
N THR A 134 28.31 33.30 -45.62
CA THR A 134 28.57 34.06 -46.84
C THR A 134 29.90 33.73 -47.53
N ALA A 135 29.89 33.58 -48.86
CA ALA A 135 30.68 34.40 -49.81
C ALA A 135 30.62 33.84 -51.25
N GLY A 136 30.23 34.71 -52.19
CA GLY A 136 31.02 34.94 -53.40
C GLY A 136 30.86 34.04 -54.62
N SER A 137 30.30 34.65 -55.67
CA SER A 137 30.84 34.69 -57.04
C SER A 137 30.10 33.92 -58.14
N LEU A 138 30.03 34.64 -59.25
CA LEU A 138 29.21 34.58 -60.45
C LEU A 138 29.69 33.56 -61.52
N THR A 139 28.80 33.32 -62.49
CA THR A 139 28.99 32.79 -63.87
C THR A 139 29.13 31.26 -64.01
N TYR A 140 28.69 30.58 -65.07
CA TYR A 140 28.24 30.98 -66.41
C TYR A 140 27.24 29.94 -66.97
N VAL A 141 26.52 30.35 -68.00
CA VAL A 141 25.49 29.68 -68.82
C VAL A 141 26.02 28.41 -69.53
N SER A 142 25.16 27.41 -69.78
CA SER A 142 24.82 26.93 -71.13
C SER A 142 24.53 25.42 -71.27
N ALA A 143 23.50 25.17 -72.08
CA ALA A 143 23.26 24.02 -72.97
C ALA A 143 22.79 22.66 -72.41
N ALA A 144 21.55 22.34 -72.79
CA ALA A 144 20.96 21.01 -72.91
C ALA A 144 21.56 20.24 -74.12
N PRO A 145 20.87 19.21 -74.66
CA PRO A 145 20.63 17.86 -74.18
C PRO A 145 21.25 16.82 -75.15
N THR A 146 21.19 15.52 -74.84
CA THR A 146 20.90 14.47 -75.84
C THR A 146 20.40 13.21 -75.16
#